data_AF-A0A1X6N574-F1
#
_entry.id   AF-A0A1X6N574-F1
#
_cell.length_a   1.000
_cell.length_b   1.000
_cell.length_c   1.000
_cell.angle_alpha   90.00
_cell.angle_beta   90.00
_cell.angle_gamma   90.00
#
_symmetry.space_group_name_H-M   'P 1'
#
loop_
_entity.id
_entity.type
_entity.pdbx_description
1 polymer ?
#
loop_
_entity_poly.entity_id
_entity_poly.type
_entity_poly.pdbx_seq_one_letter_code
_entity_poly.pdbx_strand_id
1 'polypeptide(L)'
;MPAIVPPKHNGQFPAPPPPSDPPTANDIAMAAVYELNCINAHGDGGVRDVHVAEAALYKYALLVAAAPKPEAPPPWFAQALEHAMRPVRDDIANLTNDMQAMKKDMEAVKSEVSLINKRQANTQRCAALAYNRTVQPGRAIPFEEVPFPDGTYPWGMMVKNEPLPELTSLEAVRALSSRQSLDYHEGYYPEEAAPEDSLVRERAILLAIGVELA
;
A
#
# COMPACT_ATOMS: atom_id res chain seq x y z
N MET A 1 35.24 16.94 -3.35
CA MET A 1 35.81 15.92 -4.26
C MET A 1 36.76 15.06 -3.44
N PRO A 2 36.95 13.76 -3.77
CA PRO A 2 37.98 12.97 -3.11
C PRO A 2 39.35 13.62 -3.29
N ALA A 3 40.22 13.54 -2.27
CA ALA A 3 41.57 14.11 -2.34
C ALA A 3 42.38 13.45 -3.45
N ILE A 4 43.03 14.25 -4.30
CA ILE A 4 43.88 13.74 -5.38
C ILE A 4 45.24 13.38 -4.76
N VAL A 5 45.49 12.08 -4.61
CA VAL A 5 46.72 11.57 -3.97
C VAL A 5 47.72 11.12 -5.05
N PRO A 6 48.98 11.60 -4.99
CA PRO A 6 50.04 11.08 -5.85
C PRO A 6 50.20 9.56 -5.72
N PRO A 7 50.37 8.82 -6.84
CA PRO A 7 50.72 7.40 -6.79
C PRO A 7 52.04 7.22 -6.02
N LYS A 8 52.09 6.22 -5.13
CA LYS A 8 53.31 5.85 -4.41
C LYS A 8 53.94 4.65 -5.10
N HIS A 9 55.15 4.81 -5.62
CA HIS A 9 55.98 3.70 -6.05
C HIS A 9 57.05 3.45 -4.99
N ASN A 10 57.31 2.19 -4.65
CA ASN A 10 58.18 1.77 -3.54
C ASN A 10 59.66 2.14 -3.76
N GLY A 11 59.98 3.43 -3.72
CA GLY A 11 61.34 3.97 -3.70
C GLY A 11 62.06 4.12 -5.05
N GLN A 12 61.42 3.78 -6.18
CA GLN A 12 62.08 3.85 -7.49
C GLN A 12 62.17 5.28 -8.06
N PHE A 13 61.18 6.15 -7.79
CA PHE A 13 61.20 7.57 -8.14
C PHE A 13 60.44 8.38 -7.08
N PRO A 14 60.83 9.63 -6.80
CA PRO A 14 60.11 10.48 -5.86
C PRO A 14 58.70 10.78 -6.42
N ALA A 15 57.67 10.49 -5.61
CA ALA A 15 56.31 10.92 -5.93
C ALA A 15 56.23 12.46 -5.92
N PRO A 16 55.40 13.08 -6.78
CA PRO A 16 55.20 14.51 -6.74
C PRO A 16 54.59 14.92 -5.39
N PRO A 17 54.81 16.16 -4.93
CA PRO A 17 54.18 16.66 -3.73
C PRO A 17 52.65 16.65 -3.87
N PRO A 18 51.90 16.62 -2.76
CA PRO A 18 50.46 16.80 -2.80
C PRO A 18 50.08 18.10 -3.54
N PRO A 19 49.09 18.07 -4.45
CA PRO A 19 48.69 19.25 -5.21
C PRO A 19 47.98 20.27 -4.31
N SER A 20 47.92 21.52 -4.76
CA SER A 20 47.09 22.55 -4.13
C SER A 20 45.59 22.29 -4.32
N ASP A 21 44.73 22.96 -3.55
CA ASP A 21 43.27 22.95 -3.73
C ASP A 21 42.73 24.38 -3.97
N PRO A 22 42.35 24.75 -5.21
CA PRO A 22 42.37 23.93 -6.42
C PRO A 22 43.80 23.70 -6.96
N PRO A 23 44.03 22.64 -7.77
CA PRO A 23 45.34 22.41 -8.38
C PRO A 23 45.79 23.59 -9.23
N THR A 24 47.04 23.98 -9.06
CA THR A 24 47.68 25.07 -9.81
C THR A 24 48.26 24.56 -11.14
N ALA A 25 48.62 25.50 -12.02
CA ALA A 25 49.40 25.18 -13.22
C ALA A 25 50.73 24.47 -12.88
N ASN A 26 51.33 24.81 -11.73
CA ASN A 26 52.54 24.15 -11.25
C ASN A 26 52.27 22.69 -10.87
N ASP A 27 51.15 22.39 -10.19
CA ASP A 27 50.78 21.03 -9.83
C ASP A 27 50.58 20.15 -11.08
N ILE A 28 49.96 20.70 -12.13
CA ILE A 28 49.79 20.02 -13.43
C ILE A 28 51.14 19.78 -14.12
N ALA A 29 52.02 20.79 -14.13
CA ALA A 29 53.35 20.67 -14.71
C ALA A 29 54.19 19.60 -13.99
N MET A 30 54.14 19.55 -12.66
CA MET A 30 54.82 18.51 -11.87
C MET A 30 54.27 17.12 -12.16
N ALA A 31 52.96 16.97 -12.35
CA ALA A 31 52.36 15.70 -12.73
C ALA A 31 52.76 15.24 -14.15
N ALA A 32 52.89 16.18 -15.10
CA ALA A 32 53.39 15.88 -16.44
C ALA A 32 54.86 15.42 -16.44
N VAL A 33 55.70 16.07 -15.62
CA VAL A 33 57.10 15.63 -15.42
C VAL A 33 57.16 14.25 -14.78
N TYR A 34 56.30 13.99 -13.79
CA TYR A 34 56.22 12.68 -13.13
C TYR A 34 55.80 11.56 -14.10
N GLU A 35 54.78 11.78 -14.92
CA GLU A 35 54.36 10.84 -15.97
C GLU A 35 55.48 10.55 -16.97
N LEU A 36 56.21 11.58 -17.41
CA LEU A 36 57.36 11.42 -18.30
C LEU A 36 58.47 10.55 -17.66
N ASN A 37 58.74 10.76 -16.37
CA ASN A 37 59.71 9.93 -15.65
C ASN A 37 59.26 8.47 -15.56
N CYS A 38 57.96 8.21 -15.33
CA CYS A 38 57.40 6.86 -15.35
C CYS A 38 57.52 6.21 -16.74
N ILE A 39 57.29 6.95 -17.82
CA ILE A 39 57.46 6.45 -19.20
C ILE A 39 58.93 6.09 -19.48
N ASN A 40 59.87 6.95 -19.14
CA ASN A 40 61.30 6.69 -19.36
C ASN A 40 61.76 5.48 -18.55
N ALA A 41 61.38 5.41 -17.27
CA ALA A 41 61.67 4.26 -16.41
C ALA A 41 61.06 2.96 -16.92
N HIS A 42 59.90 3.02 -17.60
CA HIS A 42 59.27 1.86 -18.21
C HIS A 42 60.12 1.35 -19.39
N GLY A 43 60.63 2.26 -20.22
CA GLY A 43 61.54 1.93 -21.33
C GLY A 43 62.82 1.23 -20.87
N ASP A 44 63.34 1.61 -19.69
CA ASP A 44 64.52 1.01 -19.07
C ASP A 44 64.20 -0.27 -18.25
N GLY A 45 62.94 -0.72 -18.21
CA GLY A 45 62.50 -1.89 -17.44
C GLY A 45 62.41 -1.67 -15.92
N GLY A 46 62.52 -0.43 -15.46
CA GLY A 46 62.47 -0.06 -14.05
C GLY A 46 61.08 -0.06 -13.43
N VAL A 47 60.02 0.12 -14.24
CA VAL A 47 58.62 0.08 -13.80
C VAL A 47 57.76 -0.73 -14.78
N ARG A 48 56.60 -1.21 -14.31
CA ARG A 48 55.56 -1.89 -15.12
C ARG A 48 54.54 -0.92 -15.72
N ASP A 49 53.81 -1.34 -16.75
CA ASP A 49 52.73 -0.59 -17.43
C ASP A 49 51.73 0.08 -16.47
N VAL A 50 51.34 -0.62 -15.40
CA VAL A 50 50.37 -0.12 -14.41
C VAL A 50 50.80 1.20 -13.78
N HIS A 51 52.10 1.42 -13.57
CA HIS A 51 52.60 2.65 -12.97
C HIS A 51 52.55 3.82 -13.96
N VAL A 52 52.76 3.57 -15.26
CA VAL A 52 52.58 4.57 -16.31
C VAL A 52 51.11 4.98 -16.40
N ALA A 53 50.19 4.01 -16.35
CA ALA A 53 48.75 4.28 -16.33
C ALA A 53 48.33 5.08 -15.09
N GLU A 54 48.84 4.75 -13.91
CA GLU A 54 48.57 5.49 -12.67
C GLU A 54 49.06 6.94 -12.74
N ALA A 55 50.24 7.20 -13.31
CA ALA A 55 50.77 8.56 -13.49
C ALA A 55 49.94 9.37 -14.49
N ALA A 56 49.50 8.76 -15.59
CA ALA A 56 48.62 9.40 -16.58
C ALA A 56 47.24 9.76 -15.98
N LEU A 57 46.65 8.84 -15.19
CA LEU A 57 45.39 9.08 -14.49
C LEU A 57 45.51 10.18 -13.43
N TYR A 58 46.63 10.23 -12.69
CA TYR A 58 46.90 11.29 -11.73
C TYR A 58 46.96 12.68 -12.41
N LYS A 59 47.69 12.80 -13.52
CA LYS A 59 47.72 14.05 -14.32
C LYS A 59 46.34 14.44 -14.82
N TYR A 60 45.56 13.47 -15.32
CA TYR A 60 44.20 13.72 -15.78
C TYR A 60 43.27 14.21 -14.66
N ALA A 61 43.36 13.63 -13.47
CA ALA A 61 42.59 14.06 -12.30
C ALA A 61 42.88 15.52 -11.93
N LEU A 62 44.14 15.96 -12.00
CA LEU A 62 44.52 17.35 -11.76
C LEU A 62 43.96 18.30 -12.82
N LEU A 63 44.01 17.91 -14.10
CA LEU A 63 43.45 18.70 -15.20
C LEU A 63 41.94 18.91 -15.03
N VAL A 64 41.20 17.86 -14.64
CA VAL A 64 39.76 17.95 -14.38
C VAL A 64 39.45 18.82 -13.17
N ALA A 65 40.25 18.74 -12.11
CA ALA A 65 40.05 19.52 -10.89
C ALA A 65 40.47 21.00 -11.04
N ALA A 66 41.46 21.29 -11.88
CA ALA A 66 41.90 22.64 -12.19
C ALA A 66 41.05 23.32 -13.28
N ALA A 67 40.29 22.54 -14.05
CA ALA A 67 39.39 23.11 -15.04
C ALA A 67 38.42 24.08 -14.37
N PRO A 68 38.24 25.30 -14.90
CA PRO A 68 37.25 26.21 -14.38
C PRO A 68 35.90 25.51 -14.45
N LYS A 69 35.27 25.30 -13.29
CA LYS A 69 33.91 24.80 -13.23
C LYS A 69 33.07 25.81 -14.02
N PRO A 70 32.35 25.43 -15.07
CA PRO A 70 31.48 26.37 -15.76
C PRO A 70 30.50 26.93 -14.72
N GLU A 71 30.60 28.23 -14.44
CA GLU A 71 29.80 28.92 -13.42
C GLU A 71 28.30 28.89 -13.74
N ALA A 72 27.96 28.62 -14.99
CA ALA A 72 26.59 28.39 -15.43
C ALA A 72 26.54 27.35 -16.57
N PRO A 73 25.47 26.54 -16.64
CA PRO A 73 25.21 25.71 -17.81
C PRO A 73 25.06 26.58 -19.07
N PRO A 74 25.36 26.05 -20.27
CA PRO A 74 25.17 26.79 -21.52
C PRO A 74 23.72 27.30 -21.68
N PRO A 75 23.50 28.48 -22.30
CA PRO A 75 22.16 29.04 -22.46
C PRO A 75 21.13 28.11 -23.12
N TRP A 76 21.57 27.21 -24.00
CA TRP A 76 20.70 26.24 -24.68
C TRP A 76 20.24 25.09 -23.78
N PHE A 77 20.98 24.79 -22.70
CA PHE A 77 20.76 23.61 -21.88
C PHE A 77 19.43 23.66 -21.12
N ALA A 78 19.06 24.83 -20.59
CA ALA A 78 17.79 25.00 -19.89
C ALA A 78 16.59 24.75 -20.82
N GLN A 79 16.65 25.27 -22.05
CA GLN A 79 15.60 25.08 -23.05
C GLN A 79 15.51 23.62 -23.51
N ALA A 80 16.65 22.96 -23.74
CA ALA A 80 16.68 21.54 -24.09
C ALA A 80 16.11 20.66 -22.97
N LEU A 81 16.42 20.98 -21.71
CA LEU A 81 15.88 20.28 -20.55
C LEU A 81 14.38 20.50 -20.40
N GLU A 82 13.90 21.73 -20.60
CA GLU A 82 12.47 22.04 -20.57
C GLU A 82 11.70 21.26 -21.65
N HIS A 83 12.21 21.22 -22.88
CA HIS A 83 11.62 20.43 -23.96
C HIS A 83 11.61 18.94 -23.65
N ALA A 84 12.69 18.40 -23.09
CA ALA A 84 12.78 16.99 -22.72
C ALA A 84 11.86 16.62 -21.54
N MET A 85 11.60 17.55 -20.62
CA MET A 85 10.73 17.33 -19.46
C MET A 85 9.25 17.54 -19.75
N ARG A 86 8.89 18.18 -20.87
CA ARG A 86 7.49 18.46 -21.21
C ARG A 86 6.61 17.21 -21.31
N PRO A 87 7.00 16.13 -22.02
CA PRO A 87 6.20 14.90 -22.06
C PRO A 87 5.98 14.29 -20.69
N VAL A 88 7.01 14.32 -19.82
CA VAL A 88 6.91 13.81 -18.44
C VAL A 88 5.90 14.62 -17.63
N ARG A 89 5.86 15.95 -17.79
CA ARG A 89 4.84 16.79 -17.14
C ARG A 89 3.44 16.49 -17.64
N ASP A 90 3.29 16.30 -18.95
CA ASP A 90 2.01 15.98 -19.56
C ASP A 90 1.51 14.60 -19.08
N ASP A 91 2.38 13.60 -19.01
CA ASP A 91 2.06 12.28 -18.47
C ASP A 91 1.67 12.34 -16.99
N ILE A 92 2.37 13.14 -16.17
CA ILE A 92 2.01 13.34 -14.76
C ILE A 92 0.62 13.98 -14.63
N ALA A 93 0.28 14.95 -15.50
CA ALA A 93 -1.03 15.57 -15.51
C ALA A 93 -2.13 14.56 -15.89
N ASN A 94 -1.87 13.72 -16.90
CA ASN A 94 -2.80 12.66 -17.31
C ASN A 94 -3.01 11.63 -16.20
N LEU A 95 -1.94 11.16 -15.57
CA LEU A 95 -2.03 10.24 -14.43
C LEU A 95 -2.81 10.83 -13.26
N THR A 96 -2.64 12.14 -13.01
CA THR A 96 -3.42 12.83 -11.97
C THR A 96 -4.91 12.81 -12.27
N ASN A 97 -5.30 13.03 -13.54
CA ASN A 97 -6.70 12.97 -13.96
C ASN A 97 -7.27 11.54 -13.86
N ASP A 98 -6.52 10.54 -14.31
CA ASP A 98 -6.93 9.13 -14.24
C ASP A 98 -7.11 8.67 -12.79
N MET A 99 -6.22 9.08 -11.88
CA MET A 99 -6.36 8.79 -10.45
C MET A 99 -7.63 9.42 -9.85
N GLN A 100 -8.00 10.63 -10.28
CA GLN A 100 -9.24 11.27 -9.83
C GLN A 100 -10.48 10.54 -10.36
N ALA A 101 -10.47 10.12 -11.63
CA ALA A 101 -11.54 9.32 -12.22
C ALA A 101 -11.70 7.98 -11.48
N MET A 102 -10.60 7.27 -11.26
CA MET A 102 -10.60 5.99 -10.54
C MET A 102 -11.14 6.13 -9.10
N LYS A 103 -10.81 7.22 -8.41
CA LYS A 103 -11.36 7.50 -7.08
C LYS A 103 -12.89 7.64 -7.12
N LYS A 104 -13.42 8.33 -8.14
CA LYS A 104 -14.87 8.49 -8.32
C LYS A 104 -15.54 7.15 -8.60
N ASP A 105 -14.95 6.34 -9.47
CA ASP A 105 -15.47 5.01 -9.81
C ASP A 105 -15.45 4.09 -8.59
N MET A 106 -14.42 4.15 -7.76
CA MET A 106 -14.32 3.37 -6.52
C MET A 106 -15.44 3.73 -5.52
N GLU A 107 -15.77 5.00 -5.37
CA GLU A 107 -16.90 5.42 -4.53
C GLU A 107 -18.24 4.93 -5.10
N ALA A 108 -18.41 4.95 -6.43
CA ALA A 108 -19.61 4.41 -7.07
C ALA A 108 -19.75 2.90 -6.85
N VAL A 109 -18.67 2.14 -7.06
CA VAL A 109 -18.63 0.68 -6.82
C VAL A 109 -18.95 0.36 -5.36
N LYS A 110 -18.42 1.12 -4.40
CA LYS A 110 -18.73 0.95 -2.98
C LYS A 110 -20.22 1.13 -2.68
N SER A 111 -20.84 2.15 -3.26
CA SER A 111 -22.28 2.38 -3.14
C SER A 111 -23.11 1.23 -3.75
N GLU A 112 -22.72 0.75 -4.93
CA GLU A 112 -23.41 -0.38 -5.60
C GLU A 112 -23.30 -1.68 -4.81
N VAL A 113 -22.12 -2.00 -4.28
CA VAL A 113 -21.91 -3.19 -3.42
C VAL A 113 -22.76 -3.11 -2.15
N SER A 114 -22.85 -1.92 -1.52
CA SER A 114 -23.74 -1.74 -0.35
C SER A 114 -25.21 -1.99 -0.70
N LEU A 115 -25.66 -1.54 -1.86
CA LEU A 115 -27.02 -1.77 -2.34
C LEU A 115 -27.27 -3.26 -2.64
N ILE A 116 -26.31 -3.94 -3.27
CA ILE A 116 -26.39 -5.38 -3.56
C ILE A 116 -26.52 -6.18 -2.26
N ASN A 117 -25.69 -5.88 -1.25
CA ASN A 117 -25.76 -6.57 0.05
C ASN A 117 -27.15 -6.41 0.70
N LYS A 118 -27.73 -5.20 0.66
CA LYS A 118 -29.10 -4.98 1.16
C LYS A 118 -30.15 -5.78 0.38
N ARG A 119 -30.05 -5.83 -0.94
CA ARG A 119 -30.96 -6.62 -1.78
C ARG A 119 -30.83 -8.13 -1.53
N GLN A 120 -29.61 -8.61 -1.35
CA GLN A 120 -29.34 -10.01 -1.03
C GLN A 120 -29.94 -10.39 0.33
N ALA A 121 -29.69 -9.58 1.37
CA ALA A 121 -30.27 -9.78 2.70
C ALA A 121 -31.80 -9.83 2.66
N ASN A 122 -32.42 -8.87 1.96
CA ASN A 122 -33.88 -8.85 1.77
C ASN A 122 -34.39 -10.10 1.04
N THR A 123 -33.68 -10.57 0.02
CA THR A 123 -34.06 -11.75 -0.76
C THR A 123 -33.99 -13.02 0.10
N GLN A 124 -32.91 -13.19 0.86
CA GLN A 124 -32.74 -14.30 1.79
C GLN A 124 -33.82 -14.28 2.88
N ARG A 125 -34.09 -13.10 3.45
CA ARG A 125 -35.17 -12.89 4.41
C ARG A 125 -36.53 -13.29 3.83
N CYS A 126 -36.89 -12.79 2.65
CA CYS A 126 -38.14 -13.14 1.98
C CYS A 126 -38.28 -14.64 1.71
N ALA A 127 -37.21 -15.29 1.26
CA ALA A 127 -37.19 -16.72 1.00
C ALA A 127 -37.41 -17.53 2.28
N ALA A 128 -36.64 -17.25 3.34
CA ALA A 128 -36.75 -17.94 4.62
C ALA A 128 -38.11 -17.71 5.28
N LEU A 129 -38.65 -16.48 5.24
CA LEU A 129 -40.00 -16.18 5.71
C LEU A 129 -41.07 -16.98 4.97
N ALA A 130 -40.98 -17.05 3.63
CA ALA A 130 -41.92 -17.82 2.82
C ALA A 130 -41.82 -19.32 3.12
N TYR A 131 -40.62 -19.85 3.28
CA TYR A 131 -40.39 -21.24 3.64
C TYR A 131 -40.94 -21.57 5.03
N ASN A 132 -40.60 -20.78 6.05
CA ASN A 132 -41.03 -20.98 7.43
C ASN A 132 -42.56 -20.98 7.57
N ARG A 133 -43.27 -20.18 6.77
CA ARG A 133 -44.75 -20.21 6.69
C ARG A 133 -45.31 -21.56 6.26
N THR A 134 -44.60 -22.30 5.41
CA THR A 134 -45.05 -23.61 4.91
C THR A 134 -44.76 -24.77 5.87
N VAL A 135 -43.81 -24.59 6.79
CA VAL A 135 -43.27 -25.66 7.66
C VAL A 135 -43.89 -25.67 9.07
N GLN A 136 -44.68 -24.65 9.43
CA GLN A 136 -45.26 -24.48 10.76
C GLN A 136 -45.91 -25.79 11.30
N PRO A 137 -45.67 -26.19 12.56
CA PRO A 137 -44.95 -25.49 13.64
C PRO A 137 -43.44 -25.79 13.73
N GLY A 138 -42.82 -26.39 12.70
CA GLY A 138 -41.38 -26.69 12.72
C GLY A 138 -40.99 -27.96 13.48
N ARG A 139 -41.87 -28.96 13.55
CA ARG A 139 -41.60 -30.22 14.29
C ARG A 139 -40.86 -31.27 13.47
N ALA A 140 -41.32 -31.54 12.24
CA ALA A 140 -40.72 -32.57 11.37
C ALA A 140 -39.64 -32.00 10.45
N ILE A 141 -39.76 -30.72 10.12
CA ILE A 141 -38.84 -29.98 9.26
C ILE A 141 -38.50 -28.70 10.06
N PRO A 142 -37.22 -28.36 10.23
CA PRO A 142 -36.83 -27.18 10.98
C PRO A 142 -37.11 -25.90 10.19
N PHE A 143 -37.27 -24.78 10.90
CA PHE A 143 -37.25 -23.45 10.30
C PHE A 143 -35.89 -23.12 9.70
N GLU A 144 -35.89 -22.37 8.61
CA GLU A 144 -34.70 -21.69 8.10
C GLU A 144 -34.40 -20.44 8.91
N GLU A 145 -33.12 -20.13 9.01
CA GLU A 145 -32.66 -18.90 9.65
C GLU A 145 -33.11 -17.68 8.85
N VAL A 146 -33.68 -16.71 9.56
CA VAL A 146 -34.09 -15.44 8.97
C VAL A 146 -33.07 -14.38 9.38
N PRO A 147 -32.30 -13.80 8.45
CA PRO A 147 -31.35 -12.76 8.80
C PRO A 147 -32.07 -11.52 9.35
N PHE A 148 -31.40 -10.77 10.23
CA PHE A 148 -31.87 -9.48 10.72
C PHE A 148 -32.03 -8.47 9.57
N PRO A 149 -32.74 -7.33 9.78
CA PRO A 149 -32.94 -6.31 8.75
C PRO A 149 -31.65 -5.72 8.18
N ASP A 150 -30.54 -5.78 8.92
CA ASP A 150 -29.21 -5.37 8.47
C ASP A 150 -28.47 -6.44 7.63
N GLY A 151 -29.06 -7.64 7.50
CA GLY A 151 -28.52 -8.78 6.77
C GLY A 151 -27.62 -9.71 7.57
N THR A 152 -27.39 -9.43 8.85
CA THR A 152 -26.61 -10.33 9.72
C THR A 152 -27.44 -11.54 10.14
N TYR A 153 -26.78 -12.67 10.31
CA TYR A 153 -27.40 -13.93 10.72
C TYR A 153 -27.38 -14.04 12.25
N PRO A 154 -28.55 -14.16 12.91
CA PRO A 154 -28.63 -14.20 14.36
C PRO A 154 -27.90 -15.39 15.00
N TRP A 155 -27.94 -16.56 14.39
CA TRP A 155 -27.51 -17.82 15.00
C TRP A 155 -26.01 -17.80 15.27
N GLY A 156 -25.64 -18.12 16.51
CA GLY A 156 -24.24 -18.07 16.95
C GLY A 156 -23.67 -16.65 17.11
N MET A 157 -24.46 -15.60 16.85
CA MET A 157 -24.05 -14.22 17.15
C MET A 157 -23.86 -14.07 18.66
N MET A 158 -22.67 -13.61 19.06
CA MET A 158 -22.32 -13.39 20.45
C MET A 158 -22.86 -12.03 20.92
N VAL A 159 -23.92 -12.05 21.72
CA VAL A 159 -24.48 -10.84 22.33
C VAL A 159 -24.21 -10.88 23.83
N LYS A 160 -23.41 -9.93 24.32
CA LYS A 160 -23.01 -9.84 25.74
C LYS A 160 -22.44 -11.15 26.33
N ASN A 161 -21.60 -11.83 25.55
CA ASN A 161 -20.94 -13.11 25.88
C ASN A 161 -21.86 -14.34 25.89
N GLU A 162 -23.08 -14.25 25.36
CA GLU A 162 -23.98 -15.38 25.17
C GLU A 162 -24.28 -15.55 23.67
N PRO A 163 -24.11 -16.75 23.08
CA PRO A 163 -24.48 -16.98 21.69
C PRO A 163 -26.00 -17.06 21.56
N LEU A 164 -26.55 -16.45 20.52
CA LEU A 164 -27.95 -16.63 20.18
C LEU A 164 -28.19 -18.06 19.65
N PRO A 165 -29.11 -18.84 20.26
CA PRO A 165 -29.40 -20.21 19.84
C PRO A 165 -30.23 -20.24 18.56
N GLU A 166 -30.14 -21.32 17.79
CA GLU A 166 -30.91 -21.47 16.55
C GLU A 166 -32.42 -21.55 16.81
N LEU A 167 -33.22 -20.84 15.99
CA LEU A 167 -34.68 -20.82 16.09
C LEU A 167 -35.32 -21.85 15.15
N THR A 168 -34.98 -23.12 15.32
CA THR A 168 -35.37 -24.18 14.37
C THR A 168 -36.80 -24.70 14.53
N SER A 169 -37.52 -24.30 15.58
CA SER A 169 -38.89 -24.74 15.85
C SER A 169 -39.62 -23.79 16.80
N LEU A 170 -40.95 -23.93 16.93
CA LEU A 170 -41.73 -23.20 17.93
C LEU A 170 -41.22 -23.46 19.36
N GLU A 171 -40.78 -24.68 19.64
CA GLU A 171 -40.22 -25.06 20.95
C GLU A 171 -38.88 -24.38 21.21
N ALA A 172 -38.03 -24.23 20.17
CA ALA A 172 -36.77 -23.50 20.29
C ALA A 172 -37.00 -22.01 20.63
N VAL A 173 -38.01 -21.36 20.03
CA VAL A 173 -38.34 -19.97 20.35
C VAL A 173 -38.89 -19.84 21.78
N ARG A 174 -39.71 -20.79 22.24
CA ARG A 174 -40.23 -20.83 23.62
C ARG A 174 -39.17 -21.13 24.68
N ALA A 175 -38.12 -21.83 24.29
CA ALA A 175 -37.00 -22.17 25.16
C ALA A 175 -35.99 -21.03 25.33
N LEU A 176 -36.16 -19.90 24.62
CA LEU A 176 -35.27 -18.74 24.75
C LEU A 176 -35.30 -18.19 26.17
N SER A 177 -34.11 -17.84 26.67
CA SER A 177 -34.01 -17.11 27.93
C SER A 177 -34.60 -15.70 27.80
N SER A 178 -34.93 -15.05 28.93
CA SER A 178 -35.37 -13.65 28.92
C SER A 178 -34.38 -12.73 28.23
N ARG A 179 -33.07 -13.04 28.34
CA ARG A 179 -32.00 -12.28 27.68
C ARG A 179 -31.97 -12.56 26.17
N GLN A 180 -31.96 -13.82 25.77
CA GLN A 180 -31.91 -14.19 24.34
C GLN A 180 -33.14 -13.69 23.58
N SER A 181 -34.34 -13.77 24.17
CA SER A 181 -35.56 -13.22 23.56
C SER A 181 -35.49 -11.70 23.41
N LEU A 182 -34.85 -10.99 24.34
CA LEU A 182 -34.60 -9.56 24.23
C LEU A 182 -33.64 -9.27 23.07
N ASP A 183 -32.54 -9.99 22.99
CA ASP A 183 -31.51 -9.80 21.96
C ASP A 183 -32.04 -10.11 20.55
N TYR A 184 -32.85 -11.18 20.41
CA TYR A 184 -33.56 -11.47 19.16
C TYR A 184 -34.55 -10.36 18.79
N HIS A 185 -35.30 -9.84 19.76
CA HIS A 185 -36.23 -8.76 19.52
C HIS A 185 -35.52 -7.49 19.05
N GLU A 186 -34.46 -7.06 19.76
CA GLU A 186 -33.65 -5.89 19.39
C GLU A 186 -33.05 -6.04 17.99
N GLY A 187 -32.62 -7.24 17.61
CA GLY A 187 -32.12 -7.51 16.26
C GLY A 187 -33.18 -7.42 15.17
N TYR A 188 -34.38 -7.97 15.39
CA TYR A 188 -35.47 -7.92 14.39
C TYR A 188 -36.21 -6.59 14.34
N TYR A 189 -36.26 -5.85 15.46
CA TYR A 189 -37.00 -4.61 15.63
C TYR A 189 -36.10 -3.52 16.25
N PRO A 190 -35.04 -3.08 15.55
CA PRO A 190 -34.03 -2.18 16.12
C PRO A 190 -34.55 -0.77 16.44
N GLU A 191 -35.68 -0.37 15.86
CA GLU A 191 -36.32 0.93 16.07
C GLU A 191 -37.40 0.88 17.16
N GLU A 192 -37.73 -0.30 17.68
CA GLU A 192 -38.79 -0.49 18.67
C GLU A 192 -38.20 -0.81 20.05
N ALA A 193 -38.75 -0.18 21.09
CA ALA A 193 -38.39 -0.54 22.46
C ALA A 193 -38.88 -1.97 22.74
N ALA A 194 -37.98 -2.83 23.19
CA ALA A 194 -38.33 -4.22 23.44
C ALA A 194 -39.35 -4.33 24.59
N PRO A 195 -40.48 -5.05 24.40
CA PRO A 195 -41.47 -5.29 25.44
C PRO A 195 -40.85 -5.96 26.66
N GLU A 196 -41.29 -5.62 27.88
CA GLU A 196 -40.84 -6.30 29.11
C GLU A 196 -41.37 -7.73 29.21
N ASP A 197 -42.57 -7.98 28.68
CA ASP A 197 -43.23 -9.28 28.68
C ASP A 197 -42.58 -10.25 27.68
N SER A 198 -42.12 -11.40 28.17
CA SER A 198 -41.49 -12.43 27.35
C SER A 198 -42.44 -13.07 26.34
N LEU A 199 -43.74 -13.18 26.64
CA LEU A 199 -44.73 -13.73 25.70
C LEU A 199 -44.98 -12.79 24.53
N VAL A 200 -44.94 -11.47 24.78
CA VAL A 200 -45.05 -10.47 23.72
C VAL A 200 -43.81 -10.53 22.81
N ARG A 201 -42.61 -10.67 23.40
CA ARG A 201 -41.37 -10.86 22.62
C ARG A 201 -41.38 -12.16 21.83
N GLU A 202 -41.80 -13.28 22.43
CA GLU A 202 -41.95 -14.58 21.74
C GLU A 202 -42.81 -14.43 20.48
N ARG A 203 -43.99 -13.81 20.63
CA ARG A 203 -44.90 -13.58 19.50
C ARG A 203 -44.29 -12.68 18.43
N ALA A 204 -43.60 -11.61 18.82
CA ALA A 204 -42.91 -10.73 17.87
C ALA A 204 -41.82 -11.48 17.11
N ILE A 205 -41.00 -12.29 17.79
CA ILE A 205 -39.95 -13.11 17.17
C ILE A 205 -40.56 -14.11 16.17
N LEU A 206 -41.62 -14.82 16.56
CA LEU A 206 -42.30 -15.76 15.66
C LEU A 206 -42.80 -15.07 14.38
N LEU A 207 -43.43 -13.90 14.51
CA LEU A 207 -43.84 -13.09 13.37
C LEU A 207 -42.64 -12.65 12.51
N ALA A 208 -41.54 -12.23 13.16
CA ALA A 208 -40.33 -11.79 12.49
C ALA A 208 -39.61 -12.91 11.72
N ILE A 209 -39.86 -14.18 12.05
CA ILE A 209 -39.34 -15.36 11.34
C ILE A 209 -40.39 -16.05 10.44
N GLY A 210 -41.57 -15.47 10.27
CA GLY A 210 -42.59 -15.96 9.34
C GLY A 210 -43.50 -17.05 9.92
N VAL A 211 -43.60 -17.16 11.25
CA VAL A 211 -44.45 -18.12 11.93
C VAL A 211 -45.69 -17.42 12.48
N GLU A 212 -46.87 -17.87 12.08
CA GLU A 212 -48.15 -17.39 12.56
C GLU A 212 -48.61 -18.27 13.73
N LEU A 213 -49.03 -17.63 14.83
CA LEU A 213 -49.66 -18.34 15.94
C LEU A 213 -51.14 -18.55 15.58
N ALA A 214 -51.50 -19.80 15.28
CA ALA A 214 -52.89 -20.23 15.11
C ALA A 214 -53.67 -20.19 16.43
#